data_AF-A0A519C0Q2-F1
#
_entry.id   AF-A0A519C0Q2-F1
#
_cell.length_a   1.000
_cell.length_b   1.000
_cell.length_c   1.000
_cell.angle_alpha   90.00
_cell.angle_beta   90.00
_cell.angle_gamma   90.00
#
_symmetry.space_group_name_H-M   'P 1'
#
loop_
_entity.id
_entity.type
_entity.pdbx_description
1 polymer ?
#
loop_
_entity_poly.entity_id
_entity_poly.type
_entity_poly.pdbx_seq_one_letter_code
_entity_poly.pdbx_strand_id
1 'polypeptide(L)'
;MDLSDLYFVDLVSMTVGGNTDNPRTLYVESPTMLESILLNISLLERRLKSKRRFVMFDSVNGLSIYSEPRVLREFINVLGNSMRIKEIYSMLMTVKEQTSDELASALKLLSDRVIGD
;
A
#
# COMPACT_ATOMS: atom_id res chain seq x y z
N MET A 1 -19.16 -14.92 -3.90
CA MET A 1 -18.50 -13.78 -3.25
C MET A 1 -18.58 -12.62 -4.23
N ASP A 2 -19.16 -11.49 -3.85
CA ASP A 2 -19.22 -10.31 -4.73
C ASP A 2 -17.87 -9.56 -4.67
N LEU A 3 -17.26 -9.33 -5.84
CA LEU A 3 -15.98 -8.65 -6.00
C LEU A 3 -16.15 -7.28 -6.69
N SER A 4 -17.38 -6.76 -6.74
CA SER A 4 -17.68 -5.47 -7.37
C SER A 4 -17.00 -4.28 -6.68
N ASP A 5 -16.81 -4.38 -5.36
CA ASP A 5 -16.12 -3.37 -4.51
C ASP A 5 -14.63 -3.68 -4.26
N LEU A 6 -14.01 -4.53 -5.10
CA LEU A 6 -12.56 -4.82 -5.04
C LEU A 6 -11.81 -4.04 -6.13
N TYR A 7 -10.84 -3.24 -5.72
CA TYR A 7 -10.01 -2.42 -6.60
C TYR A 7 -8.54 -2.65 -6.34
N PHE A 8 -7.72 -2.39 -7.35
CA PHE A 8 -6.28 -2.57 -7.30
C PHE A 8 -5.55 -1.26 -7.61
N VAL A 9 -4.47 -1.02 -6.89
CA VAL A 9 -3.46 -0.02 -7.26
C VAL A 9 -2.22 -0.79 -7.65
N ASP A 10 -1.94 -0.83 -8.95
CA ASP A 10 -0.79 -1.52 -9.52
C ASP A 10 0.42 -0.59 -9.51
N LEU A 11 1.45 -1.01 -8.80
CA LEU A 11 2.67 -0.23 -8.58
C LEU A 11 3.79 -0.58 -9.55
N VAL A 12 3.76 -1.77 -10.17
CA VAL A 12 4.95 -2.36 -10.81
C VAL A 12 4.71 -2.73 -12.27
N SER A 13 3.53 -3.21 -12.66
CA SER A 13 3.34 -3.84 -13.98
C SER A 13 3.73 -2.91 -15.13
N MET A 14 3.40 -1.62 -15.05
CA MET A 14 3.80 -0.64 -16.06
C MET A 14 5.32 -0.53 -16.24
N THR A 15 6.10 -0.67 -15.16
CA THR A 15 7.57 -0.56 -15.23
C THR A 15 8.23 -1.72 -15.95
N VAL A 16 7.55 -2.87 -16.03
CA VAL A 16 8.01 -4.07 -16.74
C VAL A 16 7.31 -4.26 -18.10
N GLY A 17 6.61 -3.23 -18.59
CA GLY A 17 5.89 -3.25 -19.88
C GLY A 17 4.56 -3.99 -19.84
N GLY A 18 4.04 -4.31 -18.65
CA GLY A 18 2.73 -4.90 -18.45
C GLY A 18 1.62 -3.85 -18.35
N ASN A 19 0.43 -4.20 -18.84
CA ASN A 19 -0.77 -3.39 -18.72
C ASN A 19 -2.03 -4.27 -18.56
N THR A 20 -3.13 -3.65 -18.12
CA THR A 20 -4.46 -4.22 -18.04
C THR A 20 -5.48 -3.13 -18.35
N ASP A 21 -6.51 -3.49 -19.11
CA ASP A 21 -7.63 -2.61 -19.40
C ASP A 21 -8.76 -2.74 -18.34
N ASN A 22 -8.47 -3.41 -17.22
CA ASN A 22 -9.46 -3.62 -16.17
C ASN A 22 -9.81 -2.29 -15.48
N PRO A 23 -11.08 -1.84 -15.53
CA PRO A 23 -11.49 -0.55 -14.97
C PRO A 23 -11.39 -0.48 -13.43
N ARG A 24 -11.11 -1.61 -12.77
CA ARG A 24 -10.88 -1.69 -11.32
C ARG A 24 -9.41 -1.58 -10.92
N THR A 25 -8.51 -1.42 -11.88
CA THR A 25 -7.08 -1.24 -11.63
C THR A 25 -6.68 0.20 -11.97
N LEU A 26 -6.05 0.88 -11.01
CA LEU A 26 -5.33 2.13 -11.25
C LEU A 26 -3.84 1.85 -11.29
N TYR A 27 -3.14 2.63 -12.11
CA TYR A 27 -1.69 2.54 -12.24
C TYR A 27 -0.98 3.68 -11.54
N VAL A 28 0.19 3.34 -11.03
CA VAL A 28 1.21 4.33 -10.68
C VAL A 28 2.29 4.25 -11.75
N GLU A 29 2.69 5.38 -12.33
CA GLU A 29 3.65 5.38 -13.45
C GLU A 29 5.04 4.89 -13.00
N SER A 30 5.36 5.02 -11.71
CA SER A 30 6.59 4.56 -11.11
C SER A 30 6.38 4.22 -9.61
N PRO A 31 6.95 3.10 -9.11
CA PRO A 31 6.96 2.76 -7.68
C PRO A 31 7.56 3.84 -6.77
N THR A 32 8.40 4.73 -7.31
CA THR A 32 9.00 5.84 -6.56
C THR A 32 8.00 6.96 -6.25
N MET A 33 6.86 7.01 -6.93
CA MET A 33 5.84 8.05 -6.74
C MET A 33 4.90 7.68 -5.57
N LEU A 34 5.46 7.64 -4.37
CA LEU A 34 4.75 7.23 -3.15
C LEU A 34 3.49 8.06 -2.87
N GLU A 35 3.50 9.36 -3.18
CA GLU A 35 2.32 10.21 -3.05
C GLU A 35 1.17 9.79 -3.98
N SER A 36 1.49 9.33 -5.18
CA SER A 36 0.50 8.84 -6.15
C SER A 36 -0.20 7.57 -5.64
N ILE A 37 0.50 6.73 -4.86
CA ILE A 37 -0.10 5.58 -4.18
C ILE A 37 -1.21 6.03 -3.22
N LEU A 38 -0.92 7.02 -2.37
CA LEU A 38 -1.90 7.57 -1.40
C LEU A 38 -3.08 8.25 -2.09
N LEU A 39 -2.81 8.96 -3.19
CA LEU A 39 -3.83 9.60 -4.01
C LEU A 39 -4.76 8.55 -4.62
N ASN A 40 -4.21 7.51 -5.25
CA ASN A 40 -4.99 6.43 -5.85
C ASN A 40 -5.85 5.69 -4.83
N ILE A 41 -5.31 5.38 -3.65
CA ILE A 41 -6.09 4.82 -2.54
C ILE A 41 -7.25 5.74 -2.18
N SER A 42 -7.01 7.05 -2.07
CA SER A 42 -8.05 8.04 -1.74
C SER A 42 -9.09 8.21 -2.83
N LEU A 43 -8.72 8.06 -4.10
CA LEU A 43 -9.65 8.10 -5.23
C LEU A 43 -10.55 6.87 -5.27
N LEU A 44 -9.98 5.69 -5.04
CA LEU A 44 -10.72 4.42 -5.01
C LEU A 44 -11.64 4.36 -3.79
N GLU A 45 -11.20 4.87 -2.64
CA GLU A 45 -12.00 4.97 -1.42
C GLU A 45 -13.33 5.69 -1.67
N ARG A 46 -13.34 6.75 -2.49
CA ARG A 46 -14.56 7.49 -2.85
C ARG A 46 -15.52 6.72 -3.75
N ARG A 47 -15.04 5.65 -4.41
CA ARG A 47 -15.84 4.78 -5.30
C ARG A 47 -16.48 3.61 -4.56
N LEU A 48 -15.91 3.21 -3.42
CA LEU A 48 -16.41 2.11 -2.59
C LEU A 48 -17.78 2.46 -1.99
N LYS A 49 -18.74 1.53 -2.10
CA LYS A 49 -20.07 1.68 -1.48
C LYS A 49 -20.11 1.15 -0.06
N SER A 50 -19.25 0.18 0.26
CA SER A 50 -19.16 -0.39 1.60
C SER A 50 -18.71 0.64 2.65
N LYS A 51 -19.39 0.63 3.80
CA LYS A 51 -18.97 1.42 4.98
C LYS A 51 -17.71 0.87 5.63
N ARG A 52 -17.48 -0.44 5.54
CA ARG A 52 -16.27 -1.11 6.06
C ARG A 52 -15.30 -1.32 4.91
N ARG A 53 -14.12 -0.75 5.04
CA ARG A 53 -13.12 -0.68 3.97
C ARG A 53 -11.78 -1.11 4.54
N PHE A 54 -10.98 -1.74 3.70
CA PHE A 54 -9.61 -2.07 4.04
C PHE A 54 -8.69 -1.81 2.85
N VAL A 55 -7.42 -1.58 3.15
CA VAL A 55 -6.33 -1.53 2.19
C VAL A 55 -5.35 -2.62 2.57
N MET A 56 -4.99 -3.44 1.59
CA MET A 56 -3.97 -4.47 1.73
C MET A 56 -2.78 -4.07 0.85
N PHE A 57 -1.59 -4.01 1.45
CA PHE A 57 -0.35 -3.70 0.77
C PHE A 57 0.53 -4.95 0.77
N ASP A 58 0.71 -5.55 -0.40
CA ASP A 58 1.47 -6.79 -0.59
C ASP A 58 2.54 -6.61 -1.69
N SER A 59 3.83 -6.46 -1.37
CA SER A 59 4.44 -6.28 -0.05
C SER A 59 5.11 -4.91 0.06
N VAL A 60 5.16 -4.35 1.27
CA VAL A 60 5.73 -3.02 1.50
C VAL A 60 7.25 -2.99 1.27
N ASN A 61 7.96 -4.08 1.56
CA ASN A 61 9.40 -4.17 1.31
C ASN A 61 9.75 -4.16 -0.18
N GLY A 62 8.80 -4.45 -1.08
CA GLY A 62 9.03 -4.30 -2.53
C GLY A 62 9.38 -2.86 -2.93
N LEU A 63 8.90 -1.86 -2.18
CA LEU A 63 9.24 -0.46 -2.42
C LEU A 63 10.71 -0.13 -2.11
N SER A 64 11.37 -0.92 -1.27
CA SER A 64 12.79 -0.74 -0.91
C SER A 64 13.73 -0.91 -2.10
N ILE A 65 13.28 -1.56 -3.18
CA ILE A 65 14.05 -1.69 -4.43
C ILE A 65 14.19 -0.32 -5.13
N TYR A 66 13.22 0.56 -4.93
CA TYR A 66 13.09 1.80 -5.68
C TYR A 66 13.28 3.06 -4.82
N SER A 67 13.18 2.94 -3.49
CA SER A 67 13.17 4.06 -2.56
C SER A 67 14.17 3.89 -1.43
N GLU A 68 14.80 4.99 -1.04
CA GLU A 68 15.69 5.04 0.12
C GLU A 68 14.94 4.67 1.42
N PRO A 69 15.58 3.95 2.36
CA PRO A 69 14.93 3.47 3.58
C PRO A 69 14.22 4.56 4.38
N ARG A 70 14.83 5.75 4.49
CA ARG A 70 14.25 6.89 5.20
C ARG A 70 12.97 7.38 4.54
N VAL A 71 12.95 7.47 3.21
CA VAL A 71 11.78 7.93 2.44
C VAL A 71 10.65 6.91 2.59
N LEU A 72 10.96 5.62 2.50
CA LEU A 72 9.98 4.56 2.70
C LEU A 72 9.40 4.59 4.11
N ARG A 73 10.23 4.81 5.14
CA ARG A 73 9.78 4.96 6.52
C ARG A 73 8.80 6.13 6.68
N GLU A 74 9.13 7.28 6.11
CA GLU A 74 8.25 8.46 6.15
C GLU A 74 6.92 8.18 5.44
N PHE A 75 6.96 7.52 4.28
CA PHE A 75 5.75 7.10 3.57
C PHE A 75 4.88 6.15 4.39
N ILE A 76 5.46 5.11 5.00
CA ILE A 76 4.70 4.15 5.82
C ILE A 76 4.04 4.84 7.02
N ASN A 77 4.73 5.81 7.64
CA ASN A 77 4.14 6.66 8.68
C ASN A 77 2.95 7.47 8.16
N VAL A 78 3.08 8.12 6.99
CA VAL A 78 1.99 8.91 6.39
C VAL A 78 0.82 7.99 6.01
N LEU A 79 1.10 6.83 5.42
CA LEU A 79 0.10 5.83 5.04
C LEU A 79 -0.69 5.35 6.26
N GLY A 80 -0.01 4.87 7.30
CA GLY A 80 -0.64 4.36 8.51
C GLY A 80 -1.53 5.40 9.19
N ASN A 81 -1.02 6.63 9.34
CA ASN A 81 -1.80 7.73 9.93
C ASN A 81 -2.99 8.14 9.06
N SER A 82 -2.81 8.18 7.73
CA SER A 82 -3.90 8.50 6.79
C SER A 82 -5.03 7.47 6.84
N MET A 83 -4.69 6.18 6.92
CA MET A 83 -5.68 5.11 7.05
C MET A 83 -6.44 5.20 8.39
N ARG A 84 -5.72 5.48 9.49
CA ARG A 84 -6.31 5.65 10.82
C ARG A 84 -7.30 6.82 10.88
N ILE A 85 -6.94 7.99 10.35
CA ILE A 85 -7.83 9.17 10.30
C ILE A 85 -9.12 8.89 9.53
N LYS A 86 -9.04 8.06 8.48
CA LYS A 86 -10.18 7.70 7.63
C LYS A 86 -10.97 6.49 8.12
N GLU A 87 -10.58 5.90 9.26
CA GLU A 87 -11.17 4.66 9.80
C GLU A 87 -11.12 3.49 8.79
N ILE A 88 -10.02 3.39 8.04
CA ILE A 88 -9.78 2.31 7.06
C ILE A 88 -8.81 1.31 7.69
N TYR A 89 -9.17 0.03 7.67
CA TYR A 89 -8.27 -1.02 8.14
C TYR A 89 -7.11 -1.19 7.16
N SER A 90 -5.87 -1.16 7.64
CA SER A 90 -4.68 -1.44 6.83
C SER A 90 -4.08 -2.80 7.19
N MET A 91 -3.69 -3.56 6.16
CA MET A 91 -2.86 -4.74 6.29
C MET A 91 -1.60 -4.52 5.47
N LEU A 92 -0.45 -4.49 6.14
CA LEU A 92 0.86 -4.30 5.51
C LEU A 92 1.61 -5.63 5.59
N MET A 93 1.90 -6.22 4.43
CA MET A 93 2.66 -7.46 4.33
C MET A 93 4.11 -7.16 4.00
N THR A 94 5.03 -7.91 4.58
CA THR A 94 6.47 -7.76 4.34
C THR A 94 7.14 -9.13 4.36
N VAL A 95 8.25 -9.29 3.63
CA VAL A 95 9.07 -10.51 3.62
C VAL A 95 10.20 -10.37 4.64
N LYS A 96 10.23 -11.23 5.66
CA LYS A 96 11.13 -11.11 6.82
C LYS A 96 12.60 -10.98 6.41
N GLU A 97 13.05 -11.81 5.47
CA GLU A 97 14.44 -11.84 4.99
C GLU A 97 14.84 -10.61 4.15
N GLN A 98 13.86 -9.84 3.68
CA GLN A 98 14.05 -8.67 2.81
C GLN A 98 13.61 -7.37 3.48
N THR A 99 13.24 -7.41 4.75
CA THR A 99 12.80 -6.24 5.51
C THR A 99 13.98 -5.71 6.32
N SER A 100 14.37 -4.46 6.11
CA SER A 100 15.40 -3.83 6.93
C SER A 100 14.91 -3.60 8.37
N ASP A 101 15.84 -3.55 9.33
CA ASP A 101 15.50 -3.29 10.74
C ASP A 101 14.75 -1.96 10.91
N GLU A 102 15.09 -0.95 10.11
CA GLU A 102 14.43 0.35 10.11
C GLU A 102 12.96 0.24 9.65
N LEU A 103 12.71 -0.48 8.54
CA LEU A 103 11.36 -0.70 8.03
C LEU A 103 10.55 -1.57 9.01
N ALA A 104 11.15 -2.64 9.54
CA ALA A 104 10.52 -3.51 10.52
C ALA A 104 10.11 -2.72 11.78
N SER A 105 10.99 -1.85 12.28
CA SER A 105 10.70 -0.99 13.43
C SER A 105 9.54 -0.04 13.15
N ALA A 106 9.49 0.56 11.96
CA ALA A 106 8.41 1.44 11.55
C ALA A 106 7.07 0.70 11.46
N LEU A 107 7.06 -0.50 10.86
CA LEU A 107 5.87 -1.34 10.77
C LEU A 107 5.36 -1.74 12.16
N LYS A 108 6.26 -2.15 13.07
CA LYS A 108 5.91 -2.49 14.46
C LYS A 108 5.31 -1.32 15.21
N LEU A 109 5.87 -0.12 15.06
CA LEU A 109 5.40 1.08 15.75
C LEU A 109 3.99 1.51 15.32
N LEU A 110 3.65 1.33 14.04
CA LEU A 110 2.39 1.78 13.46
C LEU A 110 1.27 0.73 13.56
N SER A 111 1.63 -0.54 13.71
CA SER A 111 0.68 -1.65 13.68
C SER A 111 0.07 -1.91 15.05
N ASP A 112 -1.25 -2.04 15.11
CA ASP A 112 -1.94 -2.48 16.32
C ASP A 112 -1.64 -3.96 16.63
N ARG A 113 -1.29 -4.74 15.60
CA ARG A 113 -0.89 -6.15 15.72
C ARG A 113 0.10 -6.53 14.64
N VAL A 114 1.12 -7.28 15.03
CA VAL A 114 2.08 -7.93 14.13
C VAL A 114 1.89 -9.44 14.22
N ILE A 115 1.91 -10.13 13.07
CA ILE A 115 1.71 -11.58 12.97
C ILE A 115 2.92 -12.16 12.22
N GLY A 116 3.50 -13.24 12.74
CA GLY A 116 4.66 -13.90 12.12
C GLY A 116 6.03 -13.34 12.53
N ASP A 117 6.06 -12.53 13.58
CA ASP A 117 7.31 -12.07 14.23
C ASP A 117 8.07 -13.25 14.88
#